data_AF-A0A2P7TBG6-F1
#
_entry.id   AF-A0A2P7TBG6-F1
#
_cell.length_a   1.000
_cell.length_b   1.000
_cell.length_c   1.000
_cell.angle_alpha   90.00
_cell.angle_beta   90.00
_cell.angle_gamma   90.00
#
_symmetry.space_group_name_H-M   'P 1'
#
loop_
_entity.id
_entity.type
_entity.pdbx_description
1 polymer ?
#
loop_
_entity_poly.entity_id
_entity_poly.type
_entity_poly.pdbx_seq_one_letter_code
_entity_poly.pdbx_strand_id
1 'polypeptide(L)'
;MGLIAVERGLTHNNIKRRTDVVVYTRALSPWLIAECKAPEVRITQHTFNQVARYNMALQVPLLLVTNGIYHFCCQIDYQLHTYKYLPDIPAYQN
;
A
#
# COMPACT_ATOMS: atom_id res chain seq x y z
N MET A 1 3.08 13.08 17.25
CA MET A 1 2.08 12.38 16.40
C MET A 1 2.80 11.34 15.56
N GLY A 2 2.24 10.15 15.38
CA GLY A 2 2.85 9.07 14.58
C GLY A 2 2.65 9.28 13.08
N LEU A 3 3.62 8.84 12.26
CA LEU A 3 3.57 8.90 10.79
C LEU A 3 3.11 7.59 10.14
N ILE A 4 2.63 6.65 10.95
CA ILE A 4 2.16 5.34 10.52
C ILE A 4 0.78 5.15 11.11
N ALA A 5 -0.20 4.92 10.25
CA ALA A 5 -1.53 4.47 10.65
C ALA A 5 -1.68 3.00 10.30
N VAL A 6 -2.19 2.23 11.25
CA VAL A 6 -2.60 0.83 11.04
C VAL A 6 -4.12 0.82 11.11
N GLU A 7 -4.81 0.61 9.98
CA GLU A 7 -6.26 0.54 10.00
C GLU A 7 -6.72 -0.78 10.63
N ARG A 8 -7.38 -0.68 11.79
CA ARG A 8 -8.20 -1.78 12.31
C ARG A 8 -9.51 -1.79 11.53
N GLY A 9 -9.64 -2.74 10.60
CA GLY A 9 -10.69 -2.85 9.59
C GLY A 9 -12.05 -2.21 9.94
N LEU A 10 -12.43 -1.21 9.14
CA LEU A 10 -13.78 -0.63 9.16
C LEU A 10 -14.73 -1.55 8.40
N THR A 11 -15.75 -2.05 9.08
CA THR A 11 -16.81 -2.86 8.46
C THR A 11 -17.82 -1.92 7.83
N HIS A 12 -17.84 -1.82 6.49
CA HIS A 12 -18.91 -1.13 5.75
C HIS A 12 -19.41 -2.05 4.64
N ASN A 13 -20.71 -2.39 4.67
CA ASN A 13 -21.41 -3.25 3.71
C ASN A 13 -20.90 -4.69 3.58
N ASN A 14 -20.60 -5.40 4.68
CA ASN A 14 -20.19 -6.82 4.71
C ASN A 14 -18.94 -7.20 3.89
N ILE A 15 -18.28 -6.24 3.24
CA ILE A 15 -17.01 -6.43 2.56
C ILE A 15 -15.93 -5.92 3.52
N LYS A 16 -15.22 -6.84 4.18
CA LYS A 16 -14.02 -6.50 4.94
C LYS A 16 -12.99 -5.90 3.99
N ARG A 17 -12.85 -4.59 4.06
CA ARG A 17 -11.89 -3.86 3.26
C ARG A 17 -10.75 -3.41 4.16
N ARG A 18 -9.63 -4.13 4.10
CA ARG A 18 -8.40 -3.85 4.86
C ARG A 18 -7.37 -3.24 3.91
N THR A 19 -6.74 -2.19 4.39
CA THR A 19 -5.36 -1.81 4.06
C THR A 19 -4.62 -1.83 5.37
N ASP A 20 -3.53 -2.59 5.46
CA ASP A 20 -2.95 -2.90 6.77
C ASP A 20 -2.14 -1.73 7.33
N VAL A 21 -1.49 -0.94 6.46
CA VAL A 21 -0.66 0.19 6.88
C VAL A 21 -0.72 1.34 5.89
N VAL A 22 -0.83 2.58 6.39
CA VAL A 22 -0.57 3.81 5.63
C VAL A 22 0.57 4.56 6.31
N VAL A 23 1.57 4.96 5.54
CA VAL A 23 2.69 5.80 5.97
C VAL A 23 2.47 7.20 5.44
N TYR A 24 2.71 8.20 6.29
CA TYR A 24 2.55 9.61 6.00
C TYR A 24 3.91 10.31 5.98
N THR A 25 4.00 11.38 5.20
CA THR A 25 5.10 12.34 5.29
C THR A 25 5.00 13.16 6.56
N ARG A 26 6.04 13.95 6.88
CA ARG A 26 6.01 14.93 7.98
C ARG A 26 4.94 16.01 7.79
N ALA A 27 4.53 16.27 6.55
CA ALA A 27 3.43 17.18 6.22
C ALA A 27 2.04 16.50 6.34
N LEU A 28 1.98 15.27 6.87
CA LEU A 28 0.78 14.46 7.02
C LEU A 28 0.10 14.10 5.68
N SER A 29 0.85 14.13 4.57
CA SER A 29 0.37 13.61 3.29
C SER A 29 0.63 12.09 3.18
N PRO A 30 -0.33 11.29 2.68
CA PRO A 30 -0.12 9.86 2.42
C PRO A 30 1.06 9.62 1.46
N TRP A 31 1.97 8.72 1.82
CA TRP A 31 3.19 8.44 1.08
C TRP A 31 3.28 6.99 0.60
N LEU A 32 2.96 6.04 1.48
CA LEU A 32 2.99 4.63 1.15
C LEU A 32 1.76 3.94 1.73
N ILE A 33 1.21 2.99 0.99
CA ILE A 33 0.19 2.07 1.49
C ILE A 33 0.70 0.65 1.35
N ALA A 34 0.54 -0.13 2.42
CA ALA A 34 0.95 -1.52 2.46
C ALA A 34 -0.24 -2.46 2.68
N GLU A 35 -0.30 -3.50 1.87
CA GLU A 35 -1.16 -4.66 2.07
C GLU A 35 -0.31 -5.84 2.53
N CYS A 36 -0.63 -6.38 3.69
CA CYS A 36 0.04 -7.51 4.31
C CYS A 36 -0.83 -8.78 4.17
N LYS A 37 -0.22 -9.87 3.73
CA LYS A 37 -0.83 -11.19 3.67
C LYS A 37 -0.16 -12.14 4.65
N ALA A 38 -0.84 -13.23 4.98
CA ALA A 38 -0.23 -14.32 5.73
C ALA A 38 0.93 -14.96 4.92
N PRO A 39 2.00 -15.47 5.57
CA PRO A 39 3.19 -15.99 4.88
C PRO A 39 2.93 -17.03 3.80
N GLU A 40 1.95 -17.90 4.02
CA GLU A 40 1.54 -18.96 3.11
C GLU A 40 0.77 -18.46 1.88
N VAL A 41 0.29 -17.21 1.89
CA VAL A 41 -0.47 -16.63 0.78
C VAL A 41 0.49 -16.12 -0.29
N ARG A 42 0.38 -16.68 -1.50
CA ARG A 42 1.11 -16.20 -2.68
C ARG A 42 0.61 -14.80 -3.07
N ILE A 43 1.54 -13.88 -3.26
CA ILE A 43 1.24 -12.55 -3.83
C ILE A 43 0.97 -12.72 -5.32
N THR A 44 -0.16 -12.17 -5.77
CA THR A 44 -0.61 -12.27 -7.18
C THR A 44 -1.02 -10.89 -7.68
N GLN A 45 -1.23 -10.75 -8.99
CA GLN A 45 -1.80 -9.53 -9.57
C GLN A 45 -3.13 -9.13 -8.92
N HIS A 46 -3.94 -10.09 -8.47
CA HIS A 46 -5.18 -9.81 -7.74
C HIS A 46 -4.90 -9.04 -6.44
N THR A 47 -3.82 -9.37 -5.73
CA THR A 47 -3.39 -8.66 -4.52
C THR A 47 -3.00 -7.21 -4.82
N PHE A 48 -2.31 -6.98 -5.94
CA PHE A 48 -2.02 -5.61 -6.39
C PHE A 48 -3.27 -4.83 -6.77
N ASN A 49 -4.20 -5.47 -7.49
CA ASN A 49 -5.47 -4.84 -7.86
C ASN A 49 -6.28 -4.45 -6.62
N GLN A 50 -6.18 -5.23 -5.53
CA GLN A 50 -6.81 -4.88 -4.25
C GLN A 50 -6.23 -3.59 -3.68
N VAL A 51 -4.91 -3.50 -3.50
CA VAL A 51 -4.27 -2.29 -2.92
C VAL A 51 -4.39 -1.07 -3.84
N ALA A 52 -4.32 -1.25 -5.16
CA ALA A 52 -4.49 -0.18 -6.13
C ALA A 52 -5.89 0.46 -6.08
N ARG A 53 -6.94 -0.34 -5.81
CA ARG A 53 -8.31 0.18 -5.65
C ARG A 53 -8.48 1.06 -4.42
N TYR A 54 -7.82 0.74 -3.30
CA TYR A 54 -7.83 1.63 -2.13
C TYR A 54 -7.10 2.93 -2.41
N ASN A 55 -5.97 2.78 -3.09
CA ASN A 55 -5.14 3.90 -3.43
C ASN A 55 -5.81 4.92 -4.37
N MET A 56 -6.91 4.56 -5.03
CA MET A 56 -7.73 5.54 -5.77
C MET A 56 -8.18 6.73 -4.91
N ALA A 57 -8.38 6.53 -3.61
CA ALA A 57 -8.81 7.59 -2.69
C ALA A 57 -7.63 8.38 -2.08
N LEU A 58 -6.52 7.71 -1.79
CA LEU A 58 -5.37 8.30 -1.09
C LEU A 58 -4.30 8.87 -2.04
N GLN A 59 -4.26 8.38 -3.28
CA GLN A 59 -3.30 8.76 -4.32
C GLN A 59 -1.83 8.78 -3.85
N VAL A 60 -1.43 7.73 -3.12
CA VAL A 60 -0.07 7.61 -2.60
C VAL A 60 0.92 7.32 -3.74
N PRO A 61 2.17 7.79 -3.66
CA PRO A 61 3.18 7.51 -4.67
C PRO A 61 3.71 6.06 -4.63
N LEU A 62 3.64 5.37 -3.49
CA LEU A 62 4.19 4.02 -3.32
C LEU A 62 3.15 3.00 -2.85
N LEU A 63 3.00 1.90 -3.58
CA LEU A 63 2.28 0.72 -3.10
C LEU A 63 3.27 -0.34 -2.63
N LEU A 64 2.93 -1.03 -1.55
CA LEU A 64 3.63 -2.19 -1.05
C LEU A 64 2.65 -3.35 -0.88
N VAL A 65 3.04 -4.52 -1.37
CA VAL A 65 2.37 -5.78 -1.05
C VAL A 65 3.41 -6.73 -0.48
N THR A 66 3.09 -7.34 0.66
CA THR A 66 4.00 -8.27 1.32
C THR A 66 3.27 -9.44 1.97
N ASN A 67 3.93 -10.59 2.04
CA ASN A 67 3.54 -11.71 2.89
C ASN A 67 4.61 -12.03 3.96
N GLY A 68 5.53 -11.10 4.23
CA GLY A 68 6.65 -11.27 5.15
C GLY A 68 7.84 -12.10 4.62
N ILE A 69 7.67 -12.81 3.50
CA ILE A 69 8.75 -13.55 2.82
C ILE A 69 9.12 -12.86 1.51
N TYR A 70 8.11 -12.48 0.75
CA TYR A 70 8.23 -11.73 -0.48
C TYR A 70 7.61 -10.36 -0.32
N HIS A 71 8.27 -9.37 -0.91
CA HIS A 71 7.89 -7.97 -0.88
C HIS A 71 7.90 -7.46 -2.31
N PHE A 72 6.84 -6.74 -2.68
CA PHE A 72 6.79 -6.08 -3.96
C PHE A 72 6.35 -4.64 -3.77
N CYS A 73 7.19 -3.73 -4.22
CA CYS A 73 6.92 -2.31 -4.18
C CYS A 73 6.75 -1.78 -5.60
N CYS A 74 5.78 -0.90 -5.81
CA CYS A 74 5.68 -0.16 -7.05
C CYS A 74 5.48 1.34 -6.79
N GLN A 75 6.07 2.13 -7.67
CA GLN A 75 5.84 3.56 -7.74
C GLN A 75 4.78 3.84 -8.79
N ILE A 76 3.79 4.66 -8.43
CA ILE A 76 2.74 5.08 -9.35
C ILE A 76 3.11 6.42 -9.98
N ASP A 77 2.90 6.51 -11.29
CA ASP A 77 2.91 7.74 -12.03
C ASP A 77 1.48 8.09 -12.44
N TYR A 78 0.87 9.04 -11.71
CA TYR A 78 -0.49 9.49 -11.98
C TYR A 78 -0.59 10.39 -13.21
N GLN A 79 0.50 11.01 -13.67
CA GLN A 79 0.48 11.82 -14.88
C GLN A 79 0.37 10.90 -16.10
N LEU A 80 1.19 9.85 -16.14
CA LEU A 80 1.21 8.88 -17.23
C LEU A 80 0.20 7.74 -17.06
N HIS A 81 -0.48 7.65 -15.91
CA HIS A 81 -1.36 6.53 -15.54
C HIS A 81 -0.64 5.17 -15.64
N THR A 82 0.63 5.14 -15.23
CA THR A 82 1.47 3.94 -15.25
C THR A 82 2.00 3.63 -13.86
N TYR A 83 2.64 2.48 -13.72
CA TYR A 83 3.40 2.14 -12.53
C TYR A 83 4.68 1.41 -12.94
N LYS A 84 5.68 1.47 -12.07
CA LYS A 84 6.92 0.70 -12.22
C LYS A 84 7.20 -0.08 -10.94
N TYR A 85 7.64 -1.32 -11.10
CA TYR A 85 8.16 -2.10 -9.98
C TYR A 85 9.49 -1.50 -9.52
N LEU A 86 9.66 -1.42 -8.21
CA LEU A 86 10.91 -1.05 -7.59
C LEU A 86 11.61 -2.34 -7.11
N PRO A 87 12.94 -2.44 -7.27
CA PRO A 87 13.69 -3.60 -6.80
C PRO A 87 13.64 -3.73 -5.27
N ASP A 88 13.55 -2.59 -4.57
CA ASP A 88 13.50 -2.49 -3.12
C ASP A 88 12.48 -1.44 -2.67
N ILE A 89 12.09 -1.50 -1.39
CA ILE A 89 11.27 -0.47 -0.75
C ILE A 89 12.16 0.76 -0.53
N PRO A 90 11.81 1.94 -1.07
CA PRO A 90 12.61 3.14 -0.86
C PRO A 90 12.74 3.50 0.61
N ALA A 91 13.92 4.00 1.00
CA ALA A 91 14.09 4.59 2.31
C ALA A 91 13.12 5.79 2.47
N TYR A 92 12.56 5.93 3.67
CA TYR A 92 11.77 7.11 4.01
C TYR A 92 12.68 8.34 4.00
N GLN A 93 12.41 9.29 3.11
CA GLN A 93 13.12 10.56 3.01
C GLN A 93 12.28 11.67 3.63
N ASN A 94 12.92 12.49 4.46
CA ASN A 94 12.27 13.50 5.31
C ASN A 94 11.77 14.72 4.54
#